data_AF-A0A4S2HAY0-F1
#
_entry.id   AF-A0A4S2HAY0-F1
#
_cell.length_a   1.000
_cell.length_b   1.000
_cell.length_c   1.000
_cell.angle_alpha   90.00
_cell.angle_beta   90.00
_cell.angle_gamma   90.00
#
_symmetry.space_group_name_H-M   'P 1'
#
loop_
_entity.id
_entity.type
_entity.pdbx_description
1 polymer ?
#
loop_
_entity_poly.entity_id
_entity_poly.type
_entity_poly.pdbx_seq_one_letter_code
_entity_poly.pdbx_strand_id
1 'polypeptide(L)'
;MSGDQSHSGPPLGSKANPSKYDCLPDLAEDEPYFVIRAHDPLSDSLVELHAYIGAGQSGAAHNKLAEIMALTSARPPRPSDSPKYRETFAISQSMERWRESKNGL
;
A
#
# COMPACT_ATOMS: atom_id res chain seq x y z
N MET A 1 35.92 6.18 -11.91
CA MET A 1 34.92 6.66 -12.88
C MET A 1 33.60 6.00 -12.51
N SER A 2 32.73 6.71 -11.79
CA SER A 2 31.41 6.21 -11.39
C SER A 2 30.49 6.33 -12.59
N GLY A 3 30.06 5.19 -13.15
CA GLY A 3 29.08 5.15 -14.23
C GLY A 3 27.71 5.52 -13.69
N ASP A 4 27.18 6.62 -14.19
CA ASP A 4 25.76 6.98 -14.11
C ASP A 4 24.97 5.91 -14.86
N GLN A 5 24.38 4.95 -14.14
CA GLN A 5 23.42 4.03 -14.72
C GLN A 5 22.07 4.74 -14.81
N SER A 6 21.89 5.54 -15.85
CA SER A 6 20.57 5.98 -16.26
C SER A 6 19.70 4.74 -16.51
N HIS A 7 18.79 4.43 -15.60
CA HIS A 7 17.78 3.39 -15.80
C HIS A 7 16.93 3.78 -17.02
N SER A 8 17.20 3.18 -18.19
CA SER A 8 16.51 3.45 -19.45
C SER A 8 15.14 2.74 -19.55
N GLY A 9 14.51 2.46 -18.41
CA GLY A 9 13.18 1.89 -18.34
C GLY A 9 12.11 2.98 -18.26
N PRO A 10 10.84 2.67 -18.61
CA PRO A 10 9.74 3.59 -18.36
C PRO A 10 9.71 3.99 -16.87
N PRO A 11 9.31 5.24 -16.56
CA PRO A 11 9.34 5.74 -15.20
C PRO A 11 8.50 4.86 -14.27
N LEU A 12 9.01 4.58 -13.07
CA LEU A 12 8.30 3.74 -12.10
C LEU A 12 7.01 4.42 -11.60
N GLY A 13 5.94 3.63 -11.48
CA GLY A 13 4.68 4.02 -10.83
C GLY A 13 3.49 4.24 -11.78
N SER A 14 2.28 3.93 -11.30
CA SER A 14 1.02 3.97 -12.05
C SER A 14 0.66 5.34 -12.65
N LYS A 15 1.23 6.42 -12.10
CA LYS A 15 1.00 7.78 -12.64
C LYS A 15 1.86 8.09 -13.86
N ALA A 16 3.10 7.61 -13.89
CA ALA A 16 4.08 7.95 -14.93
C ALA A 16 4.21 6.85 -15.99
N ASN A 17 3.79 5.63 -15.68
CA ASN A 17 3.75 4.49 -16.60
C ASN A 17 2.48 3.67 -16.36
N PRO A 18 1.35 4.10 -16.95
CA PRO A 18 0.08 3.49 -16.64
C PRO A 18 -0.06 2.08 -17.23
N SER A 19 -0.48 1.11 -16.43
CA SER A 19 -0.77 -0.27 -16.85
C SER A 19 -2.27 -0.51 -16.99
N LYS A 20 -2.65 -1.58 -17.71
CA LYS A 20 -4.06 -2.02 -17.80
C LYS A 20 -4.65 -2.51 -16.46
N TYR A 21 -3.82 -2.63 -15.42
CA TYR A 21 -4.21 -3.05 -14.07
C TYR A 21 -4.19 -1.87 -13.09
N ASP A 22 -3.99 -0.65 -13.59
CA ASP A 22 -3.93 0.52 -12.74
C ASP A 22 -5.31 0.86 -12.21
N CYS A 23 -5.42 0.93 -10.89
CA CYS A 23 -6.68 1.23 -10.22
C CYS A 23 -7.07 2.71 -10.27
N LEU A 24 -6.13 3.62 -10.54
CA LEU A 24 -6.40 5.07 -10.43
C LEU A 24 -7.39 5.58 -11.50
N PRO A 25 -7.28 5.19 -12.79
CA PRO A 25 -8.30 5.54 -13.78
C PRO A 25 -9.67 4.90 -13.55
N ASP A 26 -9.69 3.72 -12.91
CA ASP A 26 -10.90 2.93 -12.64
C ASP A 26 -11.57 3.29 -11.31
N LEU A 27 -10.93 4.14 -10.49
CA LEU A 27 -11.42 4.56 -9.18
C LEU A 27 -12.73 5.36 -9.33
N ALA A 28 -13.81 4.91 -8.70
CA ALA A 28 -15.08 5.62 -8.77
C ALA A 28 -15.02 6.97 -8.01
N GLU A 29 -15.83 7.95 -8.42
CA GLU A 29 -15.85 9.29 -7.78
C GLU A 29 -16.17 9.25 -6.29
N ASP A 30 -16.94 8.25 -5.85
CA ASP A 30 -17.36 8.04 -4.46
C ASP A 30 -16.55 6.96 -3.73
N GLU A 31 -15.56 6.33 -4.38
CA GLU A 31 -14.77 5.25 -3.79
C GLU A 31 -13.73 5.80 -2.80
N PRO A 32 -13.81 5.45 -1.51
CA PRO A 32 -12.79 5.86 -0.55
C PRO A 32 -11.48 5.10 -0.84
N TYR A 33 -10.36 5.82 -0.81
CA TYR A 33 -9.03 5.23 -0.98
C TYR A 33 -8.02 5.77 0.04
N PHE A 34 -6.92 5.05 0.20
CA PHE A 34 -5.82 5.44 1.09
C PHE A 34 -4.50 5.46 0.32
N VAL A 35 -3.72 6.54 0.50
CA VAL A 35 -2.43 6.71 -0.18
C VAL A 35 -1.28 6.37 0.78
N ILE A 36 -0.47 5.38 0.41
CA ILE A 36 0.80 5.09 1.06
C ILE A 36 1.88 5.92 0.35
N ARG A 37 2.52 6.84 1.08
CA ARG A 37 3.58 7.71 0.53
C ARG A 37 4.95 7.07 0.71
N ALA A 38 5.85 7.27 -0.24
CA ALA A 38 7.25 6.80 -0.16
C ALA A 38 8.03 7.32 1.07
N HIS A 39 7.58 8.42 1.68
CA HIS A 39 8.17 8.94 2.92
C HIS A 39 7.76 8.13 4.16
N ASP A 40 6.75 7.26 4.06
CA ASP A 40 6.41 6.33 5.15
C ASP A 40 7.47 5.22 5.19
N PRO A 41 8.15 5.00 6.33
CA PRO A 41 9.22 4.00 6.44
C PRO A 41 8.82 2.56 6.11
N LEU A 42 7.53 2.24 6.12
CA LEU A 42 7.02 0.90 5.78
C LEU A 42 6.45 0.81 4.37
N SER A 43 6.51 1.89 3.58
CA SER A 43 5.77 2.00 2.32
C SER A 43 6.11 0.93 1.29
N ASP A 44 7.39 0.68 1.06
CA ASP A 44 7.90 -0.36 0.17
C ASP A 44 7.46 -1.77 0.63
N SER A 45 7.65 -2.05 1.92
CA SER A 45 7.33 -3.35 2.53
C SER A 45 5.82 -3.65 2.49
N LEU A 46 4.97 -2.63 2.68
CA LEU A 46 3.51 -2.76 2.57
C LEU A 46 3.08 -3.01 1.12
N VAL A 47 3.74 -2.38 0.14
CA VAL A 47 3.47 -2.61 -1.29
C VAL A 47 3.87 -4.03 -1.70
N GLU A 48 5.03 -4.51 -1.24
CA GLU A 48 5.47 -5.90 -1.47
C GLU A 48 4.52 -6.92 -0.84
N LEU A 49 4.10 -6.68 0.41
CA LEU A 49 3.13 -7.53 1.10
C LEU A 49 1.81 -7.63 0.32
N HIS A 50 1.29 -6.49 -0.15
CA HIS A 50 0.10 -6.44 -0.98
C HIS A 50 0.26 -7.29 -2.26
N ALA A 51 1.40 -7.17 -2.95
CA ALA A 51 1.70 -7.94 -4.14
C ALA A 51 1.76 -9.46 -3.87
N TYR A 52 2.41 -9.88 -2.78
CA TYR A 52 2.49 -11.30 -2.42
C TYR A 52 1.11 -11.91 -2.09
N ILE A 53 0.25 -11.15 -1.41
CA ILE A 53 -1.13 -11.57 -1.14
C ILE A 53 -1.91 -11.72 -2.45
N GLY A 54 -1.88 -10.71 -3.32
CA GLY A 54 -2.56 -10.73 -4.61
C GLY A 54 -2.10 -11.85 -5.54
N ALA A 55 -0.83 -12.24 -5.45
CA ALA A 55 -0.23 -13.34 -6.20
C ALA A 55 -0.47 -14.74 -5.59
N GLY A 56 -1.14 -14.84 -4.44
CA GLY A 56 -1.37 -16.11 -3.74
C GLY A 56 -0.12 -16.73 -3.09
N GLN A 57 0.96 -15.95 -2.94
CA GLN A 57 2.24 -16.40 -2.41
C GLN A 57 2.26 -16.31 -0.87
N SER A 58 1.45 -17.14 -0.21
CA SER A 58 1.22 -17.07 1.24
C SER A 58 2.49 -17.15 2.09
N GLY A 59 3.47 -18.00 1.72
CA GLY A 59 4.74 -18.10 2.42
C GLY A 59 5.58 -16.82 2.34
N ALA A 60 5.66 -16.20 1.16
CA ALA A 60 6.37 -14.94 0.97
C ALA A 60 5.67 -13.79 1.71
N ALA A 61 4.34 -13.74 1.66
CA ALA A 61 3.53 -12.78 2.41
C ALA A 61 3.75 -12.91 3.93
N HIS A 62 3.78 -14.14 4.46
CA HIS A 62 4.03 -14.39 5.87
C HIS A 62 5.42 -13.88 6.30
N ASN A 63 6.45 -14.20 5.52
CA ASN A 63 7.81 -13.74 5.80
C ASN A 63 7.92 -12.21 5.78
N LYS A 64 7.29 -11.55 4.79
CA LYS A 64 7.26 -10.09 4.71
C LYS A 64 6.53 -9.45 5.89
N LEU A 65 5.42 -10.04 6.33
CA LEU A 65 4.72 -9.57 7.53
C LEU A 65 5.60 -9.71 8.78
N ALA A 66 6.31 -10.83 8.94
CA ALA A 66 7.22 -11.03 10.07
C ALA A 66 8.34 -9.98 10.10
N GLU A 67 8.91 -9.63 8.94
CA GLU A 67 9.89 -8.55 8.80
C GLU A 67 9.35 -7.19 9.23
N ILE A 68 8.14 -6.82 8.78
CA ILE A 68 7.46 -5.58 9.19
C ILE A 68 7.26 -5.55 10.71
N MET A 69 6.81 -6.66 11.30
CA MET A 69 6.61 -6.74 12.75
C MET A 69 7.93 -6.60 13.53
N ALA A 70 9.02 -7.18 13.03
CA ALA A 70 10.34 -7.01 13.62
C ALA A 70 10.80 -5.54 13.57
N LEU A 71 10.68 -4.88 12.42
CA LEU A 71 11.05 -3.46 12.25
C LEU A 71 10.25 -2.54 13.18
N THR A 72 8.94 -2.72 13.24
CA THR A 72 8.04 -1.88 14.03
C THR A 72 8.15 -2.12 15.53
N SER A 73 8.56 -3.33 15.96
CA SER A 73 8.85 -3.62 17.36
C SER A 73 10.04 -2.81 17.89
N ALA A 74 11.05 -2.60 17.06
CA ALA A 74 12.24 -1.82 17.41
C ALA A 74 11.98 -0.31 17.36
N ARG A 75 11.20 0.16 16.37
CA ARG A 75 10.85 1.58 16.21
C ARG A 75 9.45 1.70 15.63
N PRO A 76 8.42 1.96 16.47
CA PRO A 76 7.09 2.18 15.95
C PRO A 76 7.08 3.47 15.10
N PRO A 77 6.46 3.47 13.91
CA PRO A 77 6.50 4.61 13.00
C PRO A 77 5.75 5.82 13.56
N ARG A 78 4.80 5.62 14.48
CA ARG A 78 4.07 6.67 15.20
C ARG A 78 3.72 6.19 16.61
N PRO A 79 3.53 7.11 17.58
CA PRO A 79 3.00 6.78 18.91
C PRO A 79 1.61 6.15 18.84
N SER A 80 1.34 5.17 19.70
CA SER A 80 0.08 4.39 19.70
C SER A 80 -1.18 5.22 19.95
N ASP A 81 -1.05 6.37 20.58
CA ASP A 81 -2.14 7.33 20.86
C ASP A 81 -2.34 8.36 19.74
N SER A 82 -1.61 8.24 18.63
CA SER A 82 -1.73 9.17 17.52
C SER A 82 -3.17 9.20 16.97
N PRO A 83 -3.81 10.38 16.87
CA PRO A 83 -5.16 10.50 16.29
C PRO A 83 -5.19 10.04 14.82
N LYS A 84 -4.03 9.96 14.16
CA LYS A 84 -3.91 9.44 12.81
C LYS A 84 -4.29 7.96 12.69
N TYR A 85 -4.12 7.15 13.74
CA TYR A 85 -4.59 5.77 13.70
C TYR A 85 -6.12 5.70 13.65
N ARG A 86 -6.83 6.55 14.40
CA ARG A 86 -8.29 6.63 14.35
C ARG A 86 -8.79 6.99 12.94
N GLU A 87 -8.13 7.95 12.29
CA GLU A 87 -8.43 8.34 10.91
C GLU A 87 -8.19 7.19 9.93
N THR A 88 -7.06 6.49 10.02
CA THR A 88 -6.76 5.32 9.16
C THR A 88 -7.78 4.19 9.37
N PHE A 89 -8.19 3.91 10.61
CA PHE A 89 -9.24 2.92 10.88
C PHE A 89 -10.61 3.36 10.34
N ALA A 90 -10.96 4.65 10.46
CA ALA A 90 -12.20 5.16 9.90
C ALA A 90 -12.24 5.05 8.36
N ILE A 91 -11.12 5.33 7.68
CA ILE A 91 -10.97 5.13 6.23
C ILE A 91 -11.15 3.64 5.89
N SER A 92 -10.46 2.74 6.60
CA SER A 92 -10.60 1.29 6.39
C SER A 92 -12.06 0.82 6.50
N GLN A 93 -12.79 1.31 7.51
CA GLN A 93 -14.21 1.00 7.66
C GLN A 93 -15.08 1.61 6.55
N SER A 94 -14.76 2.81 6.05
CA SER A 94 -15.49 3.38 4.92
C SER A 94 -15.30 2.57 3.64
N MET A 95 -14.11 1.99 3.42
CA MET A 95 -13.82 1.13 2.27
C MET A 95 -14.63 -0.17 2.33
N GLU A 96 -14.77 -0.76 3.53
CA GLU A 96 -15.63 -1.93 3.75
C GLU A 96 -17.09 -1.61 3.45
N ARG A 97 -17.65 -0.56 4.09
CA ARG A 97 -19.04 -0.14 3.87
C ARG A 97 -19.34 0.21 2.42
N TRP A 98 -18.41 0.88 1.72
CA TRP A 98 -18.59 1.20 0.31
C TRP A 98 -18.70 -0.09 -0.52
N ARG A 99 -17.83 -1.08 -0.30
CA ARG A 99 -17.92 -2.38 -1.00
C ARG A 99 -19.22 -3.12 -0.72
N GLU A 100 -19.66 -3.17 0.54
CA GLU A 100 -20.94 -3.80 0.93
C GLU A 100 -22.11 -3.16 0.18
N SER A 101 -22.14 -1.81 0.16
CA SER A 101 -23.19 -1.05 -0.52
C SER A 101 -23.25 -1.29 -2.04
N LYS A 102 -22.09 -1.52 -2.70
CA LYS A 102 -22.03 -1.84 -4.14
C LYS A 102 -22.39 -3.30 -4.43
N ASN A 103 -22.11 -4.21 -3.51
CA ASN A 103 -22.37 -5.64 -3.66
C ASN A 103 -23.77 -6.07 -3.21
N GLY A 104 -24.57 -5.16 -2.64
CA GLY A 104 -25.93 -5.44 -2.17
C GLY A 104 -25.98 -6.41 -0.98
N LEU A 105 -24.90 -6.44 -0.18
CA LEU A 105 -24.82 -7.19 1.08
C LEU A 105 -25.32 -6.35 2.25
#